data_AF-A0A2N7YQ52-F1
#
_entry.id   AF-A0A2N7YQ52-F1
#
_cell.length_a   1.000
_cell.length_b   1.000
_cell.length_c   1.000
_cell.angle_alpha   90.00
_cell.angle_beta   90.00
_cell.angle_gamma   90.00
#
_symmetry.space_group_name_H-M   'P 1'
#
loop_
_entity.id
_entity.type
_entity.pdbx_description
1 polymer ?
#
loop_
_entity_poly.entity_id
_entity_poly.type
_entity_poly.pdbx_seq_one_letter_code
_entity_poly.pdbx_strand_id
1 'polypeptide(L)'
;MSDLNDPRVFFAAERTLLAWNRTSLSLMAFGFVIERFGLLLQMLKPGVLSAPGKHFSFWIGLAFLMLGSSVACWSSWQYKKVVKTLKPVEIPLGYSVNAGPGINVITAILGVLLVAYLSIM
;
A
#
# COMPACT_ATOMS: atom_id res chain seq x y z
N MET A 1 10.97 26.45 -24.71
CA MET A 1 11.60 25.21 -24.24
C MET A 1 11.23 25.08 -22.78
N SER A 2 10.49 24.05 -22.39
CA SER A 2 10.06 23.85 -21.00
C SER A 2 11.28 23.60 -20.12
N ASP A 3 11.46 24.40 -19.07
CA ASP A 3 12.57 24.32 -18.12
C ASP A 3 12.60 22.94 -17.43
N LEU A 4 13.42 22.03 -17.98
CA LEU A 4 13.72 20.67 -17.49
C LEU A 4 14.66 20.69 -16.26
N ASN A 5 14.57 21.74 -15.43
CA ASN A 5 15.41 21.93 -14.23
C ASN A 5 14.59 22.63 -13.12
N ASP A 6 13.31 22.31 -12.98
CA ASP A 6 12.48 22.86 -11.91
C ASP A 6 12.36 21.86 -10.74
N PRO A 7 12.89 22.18 -9.54
CA PRO A 7 12.76 21.33 -8.35
C PRO A 7 11.30 21.02 -7.97
N ARG A 8 10.31 21.76 -8.49
CA ARG A 8 8.89 21.44 -8.32
C ARG A 8 8.50 20.09 -8.90
N VAL A 9 9.19 19.59 -9.93
CA VAL A 9 8.92 18.28 -10.54
C VAL A 9 9.21 17.16 -9.53
N PHE A 10 10.30 17.29 -8.77
CA PHE A 10 10.64 16.36 -7.70
C PHE A 10 9.55 16.36 -6.60
N PHE A 11 9.13 17.53 -6.11
CA PHE A 11 8.07 17.63 -5.10
C PHE A 11 6.70 17.16 -5.62
N ALA A 12 6.43 17.28 -6.92
CA ALA A 12 5.24 16.69 -7.53
C ALA A 12 5.30 15.16 -7.52
N ALA A 13 6.44 14.57 -7.89
CA ALA A 13 6.65 13.12 -7.81
C ALA A 13 6.48 12.61 -6.38
N GLU A 14 7.02 13.30 -5.38
CA GLU A 14 6.86 12.93 -3.97
C GLU A 14 5.40 13.00 -3.50
N ARG A 15 4.65 14.05 -3.87
CA ARG A 15 3.21 14.13 -3.54
C ARG A 15 2.43 12.97 -4.14
N THR A 16 2.74 12.56 -5.38
CA THR A 16 2.11 11.37 -5.97
C THR A 16 2.46 10.11 -5.19
N LEU A 17 3.73 9.91 -4.82
CA LEU A 17 4.17 8.77 -3.98
C LEU A 17 3.39 8.71 -2.66
N LEU A 18 3.23 9.84 -1.97
CA LEU A 18 2.48 9.92 -0.71
C LEU A 18 0.98 9.65 -0.91
N ALA A 19 0.40 10.13 -2.01
CA ALA A 19 -0.99 9.83 -2.35
C ALA A 19 -1.21 8.33 -2.58
N TRP A 20 -0.31 7.68 -3.31
CA TRP A 20 -0.33 6.23 -3.51
C TRP A 20 -0.15 5.45 -2.20
N ASN A 21 0.72 5.91 -1.28
CA ASN A 21 0.87 5.31 0.04
C ASN A 21 -0.47 5.30 0.81
N ARG A 22 -1.15 6.46 0.85
CA ARG A 22 -2.46 6.60 1.51
C ARG A 22 -3.50 5.67 0.91
N THR A 23 -3.53 5.54 -0.42
CA THR A 23 -4.43 4.58 -1.11
C THR A 23 -4.09 3.15 -0.73
N SER A 24 -2.81 2.78 -0.66
CA SER A 24 -2.38 1.43 -0.26
C SER A 24 -2.81 1.09 1.16
N LEU A 25 -2.62 2.02 2.10
CA LEU A 25 -3.01 1.86 3.50
C LEU A 25 -4.52 1.73 3.65
N SER A 26 -5.30 2.51 2.91
CA SER A 26 -6.75 2.41 2.88
C SER A 26 -7.23 1.03 2.40
N LEU A 27 -6.63 0.53 1.32
CA LEU A 27 -6.93 -0.82 0.79
C LEU A 27 -6.59 -1.91 1.80
N MET A 28 -5.43 -1.83 2.45
CA MET A 28 -5.03 -2.79 3.49
C MET A 28 -5.97 -2.76 4.69
N ALA A 29 -6.30 -1.58 5.20
CA ALA A 29 -7.21 -1.42 6.33
C ALA A 29 -8.61 -1.97 5.99
N PHE A 30 -9.12 -1.68 4.80
CA PHE A 30 -10.42 -2.19 4.35
C PHE A 30 -10.40 -3.72 4.20
N GLY A 31 -9.33 -4.29 3.64
CA GLY A 31 -9.19 -5.74 3.52
C GLY A 31 -9.13 -6.44 4.88
N PHE A 32 -8.45 -5.85 5.87
CA PHE A 32 -8.42 -6.36 7.24
C PHE A 32 -9.82 -6.34 7.89
N VAL A 33 -10.58 -5.25 7.70
CA VAL A 33 -11.95 -5.16 8.21
C VAL A 33 -12.86 -6.21 7.57
N ILE A 34 -12.75 -6.44 6.25
CA ILE A 34 -13.55 -7.44 5.54
C ILE A 34 -13.25 -8.86 6.05
N GLU A 35 -11.97 -9.20 6.20
CA GLU A 35 -11.55 -10.49 6.73
C GLU A 35 -12.17 -10.72 8.11
N ARG A 36 -12.04 -9.72 9.00
CA ARG A 36 -12.53 -9.82 10.38
C ARG A 36 -14.06 -9.78 10.48
N PHE A 37 -14.74 -9.22 9.48
CA PHE A 37 -16.20 -9.15 9.46
C PHE A 37 -16.85 -10.55 9.48
N GLY A 38 -16.23 -11.54 8.84
CA GLY A 38 -16.72 -12.92 8.87
C GLY A 38 -16.70 -13.52 10.28
N LEU A 39 -15.63 -13.28 11.03
CA LEU A 39 -15.50 -13.70 12.43
C LEU A 39 -16.47 -12.93 13.35
N LEU A 40 -16.62 -11.62 13.12
CA LEU A 40 -17.57 -10.79 13.86
C LEU A 40 -19.00 -11.33 13.72
N LEU A 41 -19.43 -11.65 12.50
CA LEU A 41 -20.77 -12.20 12.27
C LEU A 41 -20.97 -13.56 12.95
N GLN A 42 -19.93 -14.41 12.98
CA GLN A 42 -19.98 -15.69 13.69
C GLN A 42 -20.17 -15.51 15.20
N MET A 43 -19.55 -14.49 15.80
CA MET A 43 -19.72 -14.15 17.21
C MET A 43 -21.11 -13.58 17.52
N LEU A 44 -21.64 -12.71 16.65
CA LEU A 44 -22.98 -12.11 16.86
C LEU A 44 -24.12 -13.11 16.64
N LYS A 45 -23.98 -14.01 15.66
CA LYS A 45 -25.01 -15.00 15.34
C LYS A 45 -24.36 -16.37 15.06
N PRO A 46 -24.11 -17.15 16.12
CA PRO A 46 -23.64 -18.53 15.99
C PRO A 46 -24.62 -19.32 15.12
N GLY A 47 -24.16 -19.84 13.97
CA GLY A 47 -24.97 -20.65 13.04
C GLY A 47 -25.59 -19.93 11.84
N VAL A 48 -25.46 -18.60 11.71
CA VAL A 48 -25.96 -17.87 10.51
C VAL A 48 -24.96 -17.90 9.34
N LEU A 49 -23.66 -17.97 9.63
CA LEU A 49 -22.66 -18.22 8.59
C LEU A 49 -22.37 -19.71 8.50
N SER A 50 -22.85 -20.34 7.43
CA SER A 50 -22.30 -21.62 6.97
C SER A 50 -20.81 -21.46 6.64
N ALA A 51 -20.02 -22.52 6.81
CA ALA A 51 -18.57 -22.53 6.52
C ALA A 51 -18.15 -21.82 5.20
N PRO A 52 -18.91 -21.89 4.08
CA PRO A 52 -18.56 -21.18 2.84
C PRO A 52 -18.51 -19.65 2.95
N GLY A 53 -19.37 -19.04 3.78
CA GLY A 53 -19.42 -17.57 3.94
C GLY A 53 -18.17 -17.02 4.62
N LYS A 54 -17.58 -17.78 5.56
CA LYS A 54 -16.33 -17.43 6.24
C LYS A 54 -15.15 -17.44 5.27
N HIS A 55 -15.07 -18.46 4.40
CA HIS A 55 -14.04 -18.55 3.37
C HIS A 55 -14.14 -17.40 2.36
N PHE A 56 -15.35 -16.98 1.99
CA PHE A 56 -15.53 -15.89 1.03
C PHE A 56 -15.03 -14.53 1.56
N SER A 57 -15.41 -14.15 2.78
CA SER A 57 -14.88 -12.93 3.42
C SER A 57 -13.37 -12.96 3.60
N PHE A 58 -12.80 -14.12 3.93
CA PHE A 58 -11.36 -14.31 4.03
C PHE A 58 -10.66 -14.04 2.69
N TRP A 59 -11.11 -14.66 1.60
CA TRP A 59 -10.52 -14.47 0.27
C TRP A 59 -10.64 -13.03 -0.23
N ILE A 60 -11.75 -12.34 0.04
CA ILE A 60 -11.91 -10.94 -0.34
C ILE A 60 -10.96 -10.05 0.47
N GLY A 61 -10.89 -10.22 1.80
CA GLY A 61 -10.00 -9.45 2.65
C GLY A 61 -8.53 -9.62 2.24
N LEU A 62 -8.15 -10.87 1.94
CA LEU A 62 -6.83 -11.22 1.42
C LEU A 62 -6.51 -10.54 0.08
N ALA A 63 -7.48 -10.51 -0.84
CA ALA A 63 -7.32 -9.84 -2.13
C ALA A 63 -7.09 -8.32 -1.96
N PHE A 64 -7.82 -7.67 -1.04
CA PHE A 64 -7.63 -6.24 -0.74
C PHE A 64 -6.27 -5.95 -0.09
N LEU A 65 -5.81 -6.80 0.84
CA LEU A 65 -4.48 -6.69 1.41
C LEU A 65 -3.37 -6.82 0.36
N MET A 66 -3.48 -7.85 -0.50
CA MET A 66 -2.53 -8.09 -1.59
C MET A 66 -2.53 -6.94 -2.59
N LEU A 67 -3.70 -6.38 -2.92
CA LEU A 67 -3.82 -5.18 -3.76
C LEU A 67 -3.12 -3.99 -3.10
N GLY A 68 -3.37 -3.73 -1.82
CA GLY A 68 -2.70 -2.66 -1.08
C GLY A 68 -1.18 -2.81 -1.11
N SER A 69 -0.66 -4.01 -0.82
CA SER A 69 0.78 -4.28 -0.84
C SER A 69 1.39 -4.08 -2.23
N SER A 70 0.70 -4.57 -3.27
CA SER A 70 1.11 -4.40 -4.66
C SER A 70 1.17 -2.93 -5.06
N VAL A 71 0.18 -2.13 -4.65
CA VAL A 71 0.14 -0.69 -4.91
C VAL A 71 1.29 0.04 -4.22
N ALA A 72 1.63 -0.31 -2.97
CA ALA A 72 2.76 0.27 -2.25
C ALA A 72 4.11 -0.03 -2.95
N CYS A 73 4.28 -1.26 -3.43
CA CYS A 73 5.45 -1.67 -4.20
C CYS A 73 5.52 -0.94 -5.55
N TRP A 74 4.41 -0.90 -6.28
CA TRP A 74 4.31 -0.22 -7.59
C TRP A 74 4.64 1.28 -7.47
N SER A 75 4.12 1.94 -6.44
CA SER A 75 4.40 3.34 -6.18
C SER A 75 5.87 3.61 -5.92
N SER A 76 6.53 2.74 -5.14
CA SER A 76 7.97 2.81 -4.88
C SER A 76 8.78 2.64 -6.17
N TRP A 77 8.38 1.71 -7.03
CA TRP A 77 9.04 1.48 -8.31
C TRP A 77 8.88 2.66 -9.26
N GLN A 78 7.66 3.20 -9.38
CA GLN A 78 7.36 4.36 -10.20
C GLN A 78 8.16 5.59 -9.75
N TYR A 79 8.23 5.86 -8.44
CA TYR A 79 9.02 6.97 -7.91
C TYR A 79 10.52 6.79 -8.20
N LYS A 80 11.07 5.59 -8.00
CA LYS A 80 12.47 5.31 -8.35
C LYS A 80 12.74 5.50 -9.85
N LYS A 81 11.79 5.14 -10.71
CA LYS A 81 11.90 5.34 -12.16
C LYS A 81 11.93 6.83 -12.52
N VAL A 82 11.06 7.62 -11.90
CA VAL A 82 11.01 9.09 -12.09
C VAL A 82 12.27 9.77 -11.55
N VAL A 83 12.75 9.36 -10.37
CA VAL A 83 14.00 9.89 -9.79
C VAL A 83 15.22 9.57 -10.66
N LYS A 84 15.29 8.38 -11.26
CA LYS A 84 16.38 8.03 -12.19
C LYS A 84 16.40 8.88 -13.47
N THR A 85 15.27 9.48 -13.85
CA THR A 85 15.18 10.37 -15.02
C THR A 85 15.45 11.84 -14.70
N LEU A 86 15.49 12.23 -13.42
CA LEU A 86 15.75 13.61 -12.98
C LEU A 86 17.25 13.90 -12.95
N LYS A 87 17.63 15.14 -13.28
CA LYS A 87 19.03 15.58 -13.23
C LYS A 87 19.45 15.91 -11.79
N PRO A 88 20.74 15.76 -11.42
CA PRO A 88 21.22 16.07 -10.06
C PRO A 88 20.94 17.50 -9.59
N VAL A 89 20.69 18.45 -10.51
CA VAL A 89 20.40 19.86 -10.20
C VAL A 89 18.97 20.08 -9.70
N GLU A 90 18.06 19.12 -9.91
CA GLU A 90 16.65 19.21 -9.52
C GLU A 90 16.40 18.67 -8.10
N ILE A 91 17.41 18.05 -7.47
CA ILE A 91 17.33 17.49 -6.12
C ILE A 91 17.93 18.52 -5.14
N PRO A 92 17.15 19.06 -4.19
CA PRO A 92 17.67 19.99 -3.19
C PRO A 92 18.79 19.33 -2.38
N LEU A 93 19.91 20.05 -2.19
CA LEU A 93 21.04 19.61 -1.36
C LEU A 93 20.56 19.28 0.07
N GLY A 94 20.72 18.02 0.49
CA GLY A 94 20.34 17.52 1.82
C GLY A 94 18.97 16.83 1.90
N TYR A 95 18.21 16.72 0.81
CA TYR A 95 16.91 16.04 0.83
C TYR A 95 17.05 14.51 0.75
N SER A 96 16.40 13.78 1.66
CA SER A 96 16.47 12.32 1.71
C SER A 96 15.51 11.67 0.71
N VAL A 97 15.98 11.50 -0.52
CA VAL A 97 15.23 10.90 -1.65
C VAL A 97 14.74 9.46 -1.36
N ASN A 98 15.37 8.77 -0.41
CA ASN A 98 15.05 7.37 -0.08
C ASN A 98 13.99 7.21 1.03
N ALA A 99 13.63 8.26 1.77
CA ALA A 99 12.72 8.14 2.91
C ALA A 99 11.31 7.70 2.49
N GLY A 100 10.73 8.34 1.46
CA GLY A 100 9.40 8.00 0.95
C GLY A 100 9.29 6.56 0.43
N PRO A 101 10.16 6.11 -0.48
CA PRO A 101 10.17 4.72 -0.94
C PRO A 101 10.45 3.72 0.18
N GLY A 102 11.29 4.09 1.16
CA GLY A 102 11.56 3.26 2.33
C GLY A 102 10.29 2.97 3.14
N ILE A 103 9.48 4.00 3.41
CA ILE A 103 8.19 3.85 4.11
C ILE A 103 7.25 2.93 3.32
N ASN A 104 7.11 3.12 2.01
CA ASN A 104 6.22 2.26 1.20
C ASN A 104 6.67 0.80 1.17
N VAL A 105 7.97 0.53 1.13
CA VAL A 105 8.50 -0.84 1.22
C VAL A 105 8.22 -1.44 2.59
N ILE A 106 8.41 -0.69 3.67
CA ILE A 106 8.04 -1.13 5.02
C ILE A 106 6.54 -1.44 5.09
N THR A 107 5.68 -0.55 4.58
CA THR A 107 4.23 -0.78 4.51
C THR A 107 3.88 -2.04 3.71
N ALA A 108 4.54 -2.28 2.58
CA ALA A 108 4.34 -3.48 1.78
C ALA A 108 4.73 -4.75 2.54
N ILE A 109 5.88 -4.74 3.23
CA ILE A 109 6.35 -5.85 4.07
C ILE A 109 5.35 -6.11 5.20
N LEU A 110 4.91 -5.07 5.91
CA LEU A 110 3.90 -5.20 6.95
C LEU A 110 2.58 -5.78 6.41
N GLY A 111 2.15 -5.36 5.21
CA GLY A 111 0.98 -5.92 4.54
C GLY A 111 1.14 -7.42 4.25
N VAL A 112 2.29 -7.86 3.74
CA VAL A 112 2.58 -9.28 3.48
C VAL A 112 2.65 -10.08 4.78
N LEU A 113 3.25 -9.52 5.82
CA LEU A 113 3.27 -10.16 7.15
C LEU A 113 1.87 -10.30 7.72
N LEU A 114 0.99 -9.30 7.54
CA LEU A 114 -0.41 -9.38 7.96
C LEU A 114 -1.15 -10.49 7.20
N VAL A 115 -0.93 -10.59 5.88
CA VAL A 115 -1.46 -11.68 5.05
C VAL A 115 -1.02 -13.05 5.60
N ALA A 116 0.29 -13.22 5.84
CA ALA A 116 0.83 -14.48 6.35
C ALA A 116 0.25 -14.82 7.73
N TYR A 117 0.18 -13.85 8.63
CA TYR A 117 -0.40 -14.03 9.95
C TYR A 117 -1.87 -14.46 9.88
N LEU A 118 -2.68 -13.77 9.07
CA LEU A 118 -4.10 -14.11 8.90
C LEU A 118 -4.32 -15.46 8.23
N SER A 119 -3.39 -15.91 7.38
CA SER A 119 -3.49 -17.22 6.74
C SER A 119 -3.20 -18.40 7.68
N ILE A 120 -2.47 -18.16 8.76
CA ILE A 120 -2.09 -19.18 9.76
C ILE A 120 -3.16 -19.31 10.86
N MET A 121 -3.88 -18.23 11.15
CA MET A 121 -4.91 -18.15 12.20
C MET A 121 -6.27 -18.68 11.73
#